data_AF-A0A7S0DB85-F1
#
_entry.id   AF-A0A7S0DB85-F1
#
_cell.length_a   1.000
_cell.length_b   1.000
_cell.length_c   1.000
_cell.angle_alpha   90.00
_cell.angle_beta   90.00
_cell.angle_gamma   90.00
#
_symmetry.space_group_name_H-M   'P 1'
#
loop_
_entity.id
_entity.type
_entity.pdbx_description
1 polymer ?
#
loop_
_entity_poly.entity_id
_entity_poly.type
_entity_poly.pdbx_seq_one_letter_code
_entity_poly.pdbx_strand_id
1 'polypeptide(L)'
;YEREPEVLMYGMMCVLLAVGLWLVAATKLGFPVSTTHSTVGAVVGMSMVARGASSVYWGSETTRTFPWLTGVAKIILSWVFSPILSAAAAAGLFVALRALVLRRADPARAALTAFPVIVGLTAALNAFLLLSKGTTTRGGTGEWANGTMAGVCLGVGAGALVP
;
A
#
# COMPACT_ATOMS: atom_id res chain seq x y z
N TYR A 1 21.76 16.36 2.36
CA TYR A 1 21.71 16.94 1.01
C TYR A 1 21.32 18.43 1.00
N GLU A 2 21.01 19.05 2.14
CA GLU A 2 20.60 20.47 2.19
C GLU A 2 21.67 21.46 1.67
N ARG A 3 22.95 21.12 1.81
CA ARG A 3 24.08 21.96 1.37
C ARG A 3 24.50 21.73 -0.09
N GLU A 4 24.08 20.62 -0.69
CA GLU A 4 24.49 20.16 -2.03
C GLU A 4 23.29 19.47 -2.72
N PRO A 5 22.22 20.22 -3.03
CA PRO A 5 21.00 19.66 -3.63
C PRO A 5 21.25 19.05 -5.01
N GLU A 6 22.26 19.53 -5.74
CA GLU A 6 22.66 19.00 -7.04
C GLU A 6 23.08 17.53 -6.97
N VAL A 7 23.77 17.10 -5.91
CA VAL A 7 24.16 15.69 -5.72
C VAL A 7 22.94 14.80 -5.55
N LEU A 8 21.94 15.29 -4.81
CA LEU A 8 20.68 14.58 -4.66
C LEU A 8 19.92 14.49 -5.98
N MET A 9 19.87 15.59 -6.75
CA MET A 9 19.19 15.65 -8.04
C MET A 9 19.80 14.65 -9.04
N TYR A 10 21.12 14.66 -9.24
CA TYR A 10 21.80 13.69 -10.10
C TYR A 10 21.67 12.27 -9.56
N GLY A 11 21.78 12.08 -8.25
CA GLY A 11 21.58 10.79 -7.61
C GLY A 11 20.19 10.20 -7.89
N MET A 12 19.14 11.02 -7.80
CA MET A 12 17.78 10.58 -8.09
C MET A 12 17.54 10.29 -9.58
N MET A 13 18.22 10.98 -10.49
CA MET A 13 18.22 10.61 -11.91
C MET A 13 18.84 9.21 -12.13
N CYS A 14 19.97 8.93 -11.48
CA CYS A 14 20.60 7.60 -11.52
C CYS A 14 19.68 6.52 -10.94
N VAL A 15 18.98 6.81 -9.84
CA VAL A 15 17.98 5.91 -9.24
C VAL A 15 16.87 5.59 -10.24
N LEU A 16 16.27 6.60 -10.88
CA LEU A 16 15.19 6.39 -11.86
C LEU A 16 15.66 5.55 -13.04
N LEU A 17 16.85 5.82 -13.58
CA LEU A 17 17.42 5.05 -14.68
C LEU A 17 17.68 3.59 -14.27
N ALA A 18 18.33 3.37 -13.12
CA ALA A 18 18.64 2.02 -12.64
C ALA A 18 17.37 1.20 -12.37
N VAL A 19 16.39 1.79 -11.69
CA VAL A 19 15.10 1.14 -11.41
C VAL A 19 14.34 0.89 -12.70
N GLY A 20 14.26 1.87 -13.60
CA GLY A 20 13.58 1.72 -14.89
C GLY A 20 14.18 0.59 -15.74
N LEU A 21 15.50 0.57 -15.89
CA LEU A 21 16.19 -0.50 -16.62
C LEU A 21 15.96 -1.87 -15.99
N TRP A 22 16.06 -1.97 -14.66
CA TRP A 22 15.80 -3.21 -13.93
C TRP A 22 14.37 -3.71 -14.11
N LEU A 23 13.37 -2.82 -13.99
CA LEU A 23 11.97 -3.18 -14.15
C LEU A 23 11.64 -3.59 -15.59
N VAL A 24 12.20 -2.91 -16.59
CA VAL A 24 12.03 -3.29 -18.00
C VAL A 24 12.64 -4.67 -18.26
N ALA A 25 13.86 -4.91 -17.77
CA ALA A 25 14.53 -6.20 -17.93
C ALA A 25 13.75 -7.33 -17.25
N ALA A 26 13.34 -7.14 -15.98
CA ALA A 26 12.55 -8.12 -15.25
C ALA A 26 11.20 -8.41 -15.93
N THR A 27 10.53 -7.37 -16.44
CA THR A 27 9.27 -7.51 -17.19
C THR A 27 9.47 -8.32 -18.47
N LYS A 28 10.55 -8.09 -19.21
CA LYS A 28 10.88 -8.85 -20.43
C LYS A 28 11.19 -10.32 -20.14
N LEU A 29 11.74 -10.61 -18.97
CA LEU A 29 12.03 -11.97 -18.50
C LEU A 29 10.84 -12.65 -17.81
N GLY A 30 9.73 -11.93 -17.59
CA GLY A 30 8.54 -12.47 -16.93
C GLY A 30 8.67 -12.62 -15.41
N PHE A 31 9.66 -11.98 -14.77
CA PHE A 31 9.85 -12.06 -13.32
C PHE A 31 8.94 -11.08 -12.57
N PRO A 32 8.14 -11.55 -11.59
CA PRO A 32 7.31 -10.67 -10.76
C PRO A 32 8.18 -9.98 -9.70
N VAL A 33 8.71 -8.81 -10.04
CA VAL A 33 9.58 -8.02 -9.15
C VAL A 33 8.84 -6.88 -8.46
N SER A 34 9.28 -6.51 -7.25
CA SER A 34 8.73 -5.40 -6.47
C SER A 34 9.36 -4.06 -6.89
N THR A 35 8.53 -3.14 -7.39
CA THR A 35 8.95 -1.76 -7.73
C THR A 35 9.40 -1.01 -6.48
N THR A 36 8.71 -1.17 -5.35
CA THR A 36 9.05 -0.54 -4.07
C THR A 36 10.44 -0.97 -3.57
N HIS A 37 10.75 -2.28 -3.61
CA HIS A 37 12.07 -2.76 -3.16
C HIS A 37 13.18 -2.27 -4.08
N SER A 38 12.91 -2.26 -5.40
CA SER A 38 13.84 -1.77 -6.41
C SER A 38 14.19 -0.30 -6.16
N THR A 39 13.19 0.56 -5.95
CA THR A 39 13.39 1.99 -5.68
C THR A 39 14.10 2.24 -4.36
N VAL A 40 13.66 1.60 -3.25
CA VAL A 40 14.31 1.78 -1.94
C VAL A 40 15.77 1.31 -1.98
N GLY A 41 16.03 0.14 -2.58
CA GLY A 41 17.38 -0.39 -2.74
C GLY A 41 18.28 0.52 -3.57
N ALA A 42 17.77 1.07 -4.68
CA ALA A 42 18.52 2.00 -5.51
C ALA A 42 18.83 3.31 -4.77
N VAL A 43 17.90 3.87 -4.01
CA VAL A 43 18.14 5.09 -3.20
C VAL A 43 19.17 4.84 -2.09
N VAL A 44 19.09 3.69 -1.42
CA VAL A 44 20.08 3.26 -0.42
C VAL A 44 21.46 3.15 -1.08
N GLY A 45 21.56 2.41 -2.19
CA GLY A 45 22.81 2.24 -2.94
C GLY A 45 23.41 3.57 -3.41
N MET A 46 22.58 4.45 -3.99
CA MET A 46 23.00 5.80 -4.40
C MET A 46 23.58 6.59 -3.24
N SER A 47 22.90 6.59 -2.09
CA SER A 47 23.38 7.31 -0.90
C SER A 47 24.68 6.73 -0.36
N MET A 48 24.81 5.40 -0.34
CA MET A 48 26.04 4.72 0.08
C MET A 48 27.23 5.06 -0.82
N VAL A 49 27.02 5.14 -2.13
CA VAL A 49 28.08 5.54 -3.08
C VAL A 49 28.42 7.01 -2.96
N ALA A 50 27.42 7.89 -2.84
CA ALA A 50 27.64 9.33 -2.82
C ALA A 50 28.30 9.83 -1.52
N ARG A 51 27.92 9.27 -0.36
CA ARG A 51 28.33 9.79 0.96
C ARG A 51 28.71 8.72 1.99
N GLY A 52 28.87 7.47 1.57
CA GLY A 52 29.22 6.35 2.44
C GLY A 52 28.04 5.72 3.18
N ALA A 53 28.26 4.55 3.78
CA ALA A 53 27.20 3.75 4.43
C ALA A 53 26.55 4.42 5.65
N SER A 54 27.28 5.31 6.33
CA SER A 54 26.77 6.09 7.46
C SER A 54 25.79 7.20 7.05
N SER A 55 25.70 7.52 5.76
CA SER A 55 24.75 8.52 5.25
C SER A 55 23.31 7.99 5.15
N VAL A 56 23.14 6.67 5.19
CA VAL A 56 21.82 6.03 5.17
C VAL A 56 21.27 5.97 6.59
N TYR A 57 20.04 6.44 6.77
CA TYR A 57 19.36 6.34 8.05
C TYR A 57 18.81 4.91 8.27
N TRP A 58 19.64 4.05 8.84
CA TRP A 58 19.30 2.64 9.09
C TRP A 58 18.24 2.44 10.17
N GLY A 59 18.12 3.37 11.12
CA GLY A 59 17.21 3.30 12.25
C GLY A 59 17.93 3.00 13.56
N SER A 60 18.59 4.02 14.11
CA SER A 60 19.36 3.90 15.37
C SER A 60 18.50 4.00 16.63
N GLU A 61 17.23 4.40 16.49
CA GLU A 61 16.34 4.69 17.60
C GLU A 61 15.16 3.70 17.62
N THR A 62 14.85 3.20 18.82
CA THR A 62 13.68 2.35 19.06
C THR A 62 12.57 3.18 19.68
N THR A 63 11.40 3.18 19.05
CA THR A 63 10.20 3.86 19.56
C THR A 63 9.35 2.88 20.40
N ARG A 64 8.63 3.38 21.40
CA ARG A 64 7.71 2.56 22.24
C ARG A 64 6.43 2.11 21.52
N THR A 65 6.16 2.65 20.33
CA THR A 65 4.95 2.41 19.56
C THR A 65 5.30 1.60 18.32
N PHE A 66 4.48 0.60 17.97
CA PHE A 66 4.68 -0.19 16.76
C PHE A 66 4.48 0.67 15.49
N PRO A 67 5.34 0.54 14.46
CA PRO A 67 6.57 -0.25 14.41
C PRO A 67 7.70 0.35 15.24
N TRP A 68 8.41 -0.50 15.97
CA TRP A 68 9.37 -0.12 17.02
C TRP A 68 10.69 0.37 16.42
N LEU A 69 10.98 -0.05 15.18
CA LEU A 69 12.15 0.34 14.43
C LEU A 69 11.91 1.63 13.64
N THR A 70 12.98 2.36 13.39
CA THR A 70 13.01 3.59 12.60
C THR A 70 13.80 3.40 11.30
N GLY A 71 13.85 4.42 10.45
CA GLY A 71 14.64 4.40 9.21
C GLY A 71 14.35 3.25 8.25
N VAL A 72 15.39 2.79 7.55
CA VAL A 72 15.28 1.67 6.60
C VAL A 72 14.84 0.38 7.29
N ALA A 73 15.23 0.15 8.55
CA ALA A 73 14.83 -1.04 9.28
C ALA A 73 13.31 -1.14 9.49
N LYS A 74 12.62 -0.01 9.68
CA LYS A 74 11.14 0.05 9.69
C LYS A 74 10.53 -0.45 8.38
N ILE A 75 11.13 -0.06 7.24
CA ILE A 75 10.67 -0.44 5.91
C ILE A 75 10.82 -1.95 5.73
N ILE A 76 11.98 -2.50 6.07
CA ILE A 76 12.26 -3.94 6.00
C ILE A 76 11.28 -4.73 6.88
N LEU A 77 11.01 -4.25 8.09
CA LEU A 77 10.01 -4.88 8.97
C LEU A 77 8.64 -4.94 8.29
N SER A 78 8.22 -3.87 7.62
CA SER A 78 6.94 -3.83 6.91
C SER A 78 6.85 -4.82 5.75
N TRP A 79 7.98 -5.16 5.10
CA TRP A 79 8.02 -6.14 4.01
C TRP A 79 7.73 -7.56 4.46
N VAL A 80 8.02 -7.87 5.74
CA VAL A 80 7.72 -9.18 6.32
C VAL A 80 6.33 -9.21 6.96
N PHE A 81 5.95 -8.14 7.64
CA PHE A 81 4.65 -8.08 8.31
C PHE A 81 3.47 -7.95 7.32
N SER A 82 3.63 -7.22 6.22
CA SER A 82 2.53 -6.98 5.29
C SER A 82 2.02 -8.25 4.57
N PRO A 83 2.87 -9.18 4.08
CA PRO A 83 2.39 -10.43 3.48
C PRO A 83 1.70 -11.32 4.50
N ILE A 84 2.19 -11.40 5.75
CA ILE A 84 1.59 -12.21 6.81
C ILE A 84 0.18 -11.70 7.12
N LEU A 85 0.03 -10.39 7.34
CA LEU A 85 -1.27 -9.80 7.63
C LEU A 85 -2.23 -9.94 6.44
N SER A 86 -1.71 -9.77 5.22
CA SER A 86 -2.50 -9.96 3.99
C SER A 86 -2.95 -11.41 3.82
N ALA A 87 -2.09 -12.38 4.12
CA ALA A 87 -2.42 -13.80 4.07
C ALA A 87 -3.49 -14.16 5.11
N ALA A 88 -3.38 -13.63 6.34
CA ALA A 88 -4.38 -13.83 7.38
C ALA A 88 -5.75 -13.24 6.96
N ALA A 89 -5.78 -12.02 6.43
CA ALA A 89 -6.99 -11.38 5.93
C ALA A 89 -7.61 -12.15 4.75
N ALA A 90 -6.78 -12.58 3.79
CA ALA A 90 -7.22 -13.38 2.64
C ALA A 90 -7.79 -14.73 3.07
N ALA A 91 -7.16 -15.41 4.03
CA ALA A 91 -7.66 -16.66 4.60
C ALA A 91 -9.02 -16.45 5.30
N GLY A 92 -9.16 -15.38 6.09
CA GLY A 92 -10.42 -15.02 6.73
C GLY A 92 -11.55 -14.77 5.72
N LEU A 93 -11.27 -13.99 4.67
CA LEU A 93 -12.23 -13.74 3.59
C LEU A 93 -12.61 -15.03 2.87
N PHE A 94 -11.64 -15.89 2.55
CA PHE A 94 -11.91 -17.17 1.91
C PHE A 94 -12.78 -18.09 2.77
N VAL A 95 -12.52 -18.17 4.09
CA VAL A 95 -13.34 -18.96 5.02
C VAL A 95 -14.77 -18.41 5.09
N ALA A 96 -14.93 -17.08 5.12
CA ALA A 96 -16.25 -16.44 5.11
C ALA A 96 -17.01 -16.75 3.81
N LEU A 97 -16.39 -16.58 2.64
CA LEU A 97 -16.99 -16.94 1.35
C LEU A 97 -17.34 -18.43 1.28
N ARG A 98 -16.46 -19.29 1.82
CA ARG A 98 -16.69 -20.73 1.86
C ARG A 98 -17.90 -21.10 2.70
N ALA A 99 -18.05 -20.49 3.87
CA ALA A 99 -19.16 -20.77 4.78
C ALA A 99 -20.49 -20.16 4.30
N LEU A 100 -20.45 -18.91 3.82
CA LEU A 100 -21.67 -18.13 3.52
C LEU A 100 -22.22 -18.38 2.11
N VAL A 101 -21.34 -18.69 1.14
CA VAL A 101 -21.69 -18.83 -0.28
C VAL A 101 -21.46 -20.25 -0.79
N LEU A 102 -20.22 -20.74 -0.76
CA LEU A 102 -19.84 -21.98 -1.48
C LEU A 102 -20.47 -23.27 -0.92
N ARG A 103 -20.82 -23.31 0.37
CA ARG A 103 -21.46 -24.48 1.02
C ARG A 103 -22.99 -24.43 1.04
N ARG A 104 -23.61 -23.46 0.37
CA ARG A 104 -25.08 -23.39 0.24
C ARG A 104 -25.59 -24.46 -0.72
N ALA A 105 -26.86 -24.85 -0.57
CA ALA A 105 -27.52 -25.82 -1.44
C ALA A 105 -27.57 -25.37 -2.92
N ASP A 106 -27.70 -24.06 -3.17
CA ASP A 106 -27.56 -23.43 -4.49
C ASP A 106 -26.47 -22.34 -4.44
N PRO A 107 -25.19 -22.69 -4.70
CA PRO A 107 -24.08 -21.76 -4.64
C PRO A 107 -24.15 -20.64 -5.67
N ALA A 108 -24.76 -20.89 -6.83
CA ALA A 108 -24.85 -19.91 -7.91
C ALA A 108 -25.76 -18.75 -7.52
N ARG A 109 -26.96 -19.05 -6.99
CA ARG A 109 -27.85 -18.01 -6.46
C ARG A 109 -27.25 -17.31 -5.25
N ALA A 110 -26.60 -18.05 -4.35
CA ALA A 110 -25.93 -17.45 -3.18
C ALA A 110 -24.78 -16.52 -3.58
N ALA A 111 -24.06 -16.83 -4.67
CA ALA A 111 -23.01 -15.95 -5.19
C ALA A 111 -23.60 -14.67 -5.78
N LEU A 112 -24.70 -14.76 -6.54
CA LEU A 112 -25.38 -13.60 -7.11
C LEU A 112 -25.95 -12.66 -6.04
N THR A 113 -26.41 -13.21 -4.91
CA THR A 113 -26.88 -12.37 -3.78
C THR A 113 -25.74 -11.80 -2.95
N ALA A 114 -24.62 -12.51 -2.82
CA ALA A 114 -23.44 -12.02 -2.08
C ALA A 114 -22.59 -11.01 -2.89
N PHE A 115 -22.58 -11.14 -4.21
CA PHE A 115 -21.81 -10.28 -5.13
C PHE A 115 -21.99 -8.77 -4.89
N PRO A 116 -23.22 -8.21 -4.86
CA PRO A 116 -23.41 -6.78 -4.62
C PRO A 116 -22.90 -6.34 -3.24
N VAL A 117 -22.99 -7.21 -2.23
CA VAL A 117 -22.46 -6.93 -0.88
C VAL A 117 -20.94 -6.84 -0.88
N ILE A 118 -20.27 -7.77 -1.56
CA ILE A 118 -18.80 -7.79 -1.66
C ILE A 118 -18.30 -6.56 -2.44
N VAL A 119 -18.96 -6.23 -3.56
CA VAL A 119 -18.63 -5.05 -4.37
C VAL A 119 -18.89 -3.77 -3.59
N GLY A 120 -20.02 -3.66 -2.88
CA GLY A 120 -20.34 -2.49 -2.05
C GLY A 120 -19.36 -2.30 -0.90
N LEU A 121 -18.95 -3.37 -0.21
CA LEU A 121 -17.92 -3.29 0.81
C LEU A 121 -16.58 -2.80 0.21
N THR A 122 -16.20 -3.31 -0.96
CA THR A 122 -14.98 -2.91 -1.66
C THR A 122 -15.01 -1.44 -2.09
N ALA A 123 -16.16 -1.00 -2.63
CA ALA A 123 -16.37 0.38 -3.05
C ALA A 123 -16.33 1.35 -1.86
N ALA A 124 -16.96 0.99 -0.73
CA ALA A 124 -16.91 1.76 0.51
C ALA A 124 -15.48 1.88 1.07
N LEU A 125 -14.71 0.78 1.07
CA LEU A 125 -13.31 0.77 1.50
C LEU A 125 -12.44 1.66 0.62
N ASN A 126 -12.60 1.59 -0.70
CA ASN A 126 -11.87 2.43 -1.63
C ASN A 126 -12.24 3.91 -1.47
N ALA A 127 -13.53 4.23 -1.30
CA ALA A 127 -14.00 5.58 -1.02
C ALA A 127 -13.38 6.12 0.28
N PHE A 128 -13.35 5.31 1.34
CA PHE A 128 -12.72 5.68 2.61
C PHE A 128 -11.23 5.98 2.44
N LEU A 129 -10.48 5.13 1.73
CA LEU A 129 -9.06 5.32 1.49
C LEU A 129 -8.77 6.58 0.65
N LEU A 130 -9.60 6.86 -0.36
CA LEU A 130 -9.52 8.06 -1.17
C LEU A 130 -9.82 9.33 -0.36
N LEU A 131 -10.84 9.30 0.49
CA LEU A 131 -11.19 10.46 1.31
C LEU A 131 -10.16 10.71 2.43
N SER A 132 -9.69 9.65 3.08
CA SER A 132 -8.72 9.76 4.18
C SER A 132 -7.34 10.22 3.72
N LYS A 133 -6.90 9.81 2.52
CA LYS A 133 -5.56 10.15 2.01
C LYS A 133 -5.54 11.18 0.88
N GLY A 134 -6.61 11.30 0.11
CA GLY A 134 -6.66 12.20 -1.06
C GLY A 134 -7.04 13.64 -0.71
N THR A 135 -7.82 13.86 0.35
CA THR A 135 -8.25 15.21 0.76
C THR A 135 -7.10 16.05 1.36
N THR A 136 -6.08 15.40 1.93
CA THR A 136 -4.92 16.07 2.54
C THR A 136 -3.99 16.74 1.53
N THR A 137 -4.07 16.40 0.24
CA THR A 137 -3.14 16.92 -0.79
C THR A 137 -3.55 18.30 -1.32
N ARG A 138 -4.78 18.77 -1.03
CA ARG A 138 -5.36 19.93 -1.74
C ARG A 138 -5.63 21.16 -0.88
N GLY A 139 -4.89 21.37 0.21
CA GLY A 139 -4.73 22.66 0.91
C GLY A 139 -6.01 23.43 1.31
N GLY A 140 -7.18 22.79 1.26
CA GLY A 140 -8.47 23.45 1.31
C GLY A 140 -9.44 22.67 2.19
N THR A 141 -9.75 23.29 3.32
CA THR A 141 -10.96 23.12 4.14
C THR A 141 -11.20 21.76 4.80
N GLY A 142 -11.02 21.75 6.12
CA GLY A 142 -11.72 20.89 7.07
C GLY A 142 -11.31 19.43 7.01
N GLU A 143 -10.73 18.92 8.09
CA GLU A 143 -10.93 17.51 8.43
C GLU A 143 -12.44 17.25 8.30
N TRP A 144 -12.85 16.53 7.26
CA TRP A 144 -14.25 16.17 7.10
C TRP A 144 -14.65 15.52 8.41
N ALA A 145 -15.70 16.03 9.07
CA ALA A 145 -16.18 15.41 10.29
C ALA A 145 -16.33 13.91 10.02
N ASN A 146 -15.80 13.05 10.90
CA ASN A 146 -15.76 11.61 10.69
C ASN A 146 -17.11 11.03 10.25
N GLY A 147 -18.22 11.67 10.68
CA GLY A 147 -19.59 11.35 10.25
C GLY A 147 -19.88 11.59 8.77
N THR A 148 -19.40 12.68 8.17
CA THR A 148 -19.59 12.95 6.73
C THR A 148 -18.80 11.97 5.88
N MET A 149 -17.56 11.65 6.30
CA MET A 149 -16.74 10.65 5.61
C MET A 149 -17.36 9.26 5.70
N ALA A 150 -17.85 8.87 6.89
CA ALA A 150 -18.60 7.62 7.07
C ALA A 150 -19.88 7.59 6.22
N GLY A 151 -20.62 8.70 6.16
CA GLY A 151 -21.84 8.82 5.35
C GLY A 151 -21.58 8.61 3.86
N VAL A 152 -20.52 9.22 3.31
CA VAL A 152 -20.13 9.02 1.90
C VAL A 152 -19.72 7.57 1.64
N CYS A 153 -18.94 6.96 2.53
CA CYS A 153 -18.50 5.57 2.36
C CYS A 153 -19.67 4.58 2.40
N LEU A 154 -20.59 4.77 3.34
CA LEU A 154 -21.81 3.96 3.44
C LEU A 154 -22.73 4.18 2.24
N GLY A 155 -22.86 5.42 1.75
CA GLY A 155 -23.64 5.75 0.56
C GLY A 155 -23.08 5.08 -0.71
N VAL A 156 -21.75 5.15 -0.90
CA VAL A 156 -21.08 4.48 -2.02
C VAL A 156 -21.23 2.96 -1.93
N GLY A 157 -21.09 2.38 -0.73
CA GLY A 157 -21.27 0.95 -0.53
C GLY A 157 -22.71 0.47 -0.72
N ALA A 158 -23.68 1.24 -0.24
CA ALA A 158 -25.10 0.95 -0.42
C ALA A 158 -25.55 1.12 -1.89
N GLY A 159 -24.93 2.02 -2.65
CA GLY A 159 -25.19 2.19 -4.08
C GLY A 159 -24.93 0.92 -4.89
N ALA A 160 -23.97 0.09 -4.47
CA ALA A 160 -23.69 -1.21 -5.10
C ALA A 160 -24.65 -2.33 -4.68
N LEU A 161 -25.54 -2.08 -3.72
CA LEU A 161 -26.62 -3.00 -3.33
C LEU A 161 -27.92 -2.78 -4.12
N VAL A 162 -28.00 -1.68 -4.89
CA VAL A 162 -29.14 -1.39 -5.75
C VAL A 162 -29.00 -2.20 -7.05
N PRO A 163 -30.03 -2.97 -7.45
CA PRO A 163 -30.00 -3.80 -8.66
C PRO A 163 -29.95 -3.01 -9.96
#